data_AF-A0A6C0BAD6-F1
#
_entry.id   AF-A0A6C0BAD6-F1
#
_cell.length_a   1.000
_cell.length_b   1.000
_cell.length_c   1.000
_cell.angle_alpha   90.00
_cell.angle_beta   90.00
_cell.angle_gamma   90.00
#
_symmetry.space_group_name_H-M   'P 1'
#
loop_
_entity.id
_entity.type
_entity.pdbx_description
1 polymer ?
#
loop_
_entity_poly.entity_id
_entity_poly.type
_entity_poly.pdbx_seq_one_letter_code
_entity_poly.pdbx_strand_id
1 'polypeptide(L)'
;MSQPSFRSIQVIIQQLLVVIPESENALITEIKEYRDSIWNQAPELMGSSQFWTPVQHILARNILTFDEEWKVKVQRIFVGEN
;
A
#
# COMPACT_ATOMS: atom_id res chain seq x y z
N MET A 1 22.05 12.00 -13.44
CA MET A 1 20.62 12.25 -13.64
C MET A 1 19.88 11.18 -12.86
N SER A 2 19.37 11.49 -11.68
CA SER A 2 18.66 10.52 -10.84
C SER A 2 17.32 10.22 -11.53
N GLN A 3 17.10 8.98 -11.94
CA GLN A 3 15.79 8.54 -12.41
C GLN A 3 14.74 8.96 -11.37
N PRO A 4 13.65 9.64 -11.74
CA PRO A 4 12.52 9.75 -10.85
C PRO A 4 12.04 8.31 -10.64
N SER A 5 12.25 7.77 -9.43
CA SER A 5 11.61 6.54 -9.02
C SER A 5 10.11 6.83 -9.02
N PHE A 6 9.44 6.59 -10.16
CA PHE A 6 7.99 6.70 -10.24
C PHE A 6 7.41 5.61 -9.35
N ARG A 7 7.22 5.96 -8.08
CA ARG A 7 6.69 5.09 -7.06
C ARG A 7 5.24 4.82 -7.43
N SER A 8 4.98 3.60 -7.90
CA SER A 8 3.64 3.17 -8.31
C SER A 8 2.91 2.54 -7.13
N ILE A 9 1.69 3.00 -6.86
CA ILE A 9 0.87 2.43 -5.79
C ILE A 9 0.61 0.93 -5.98
N GLN A 10 0.55 0.44 -7.23
CA GLN A 10 0.37 -1.00 -7.49
C GLN A 10 1.56 -1.81 -6.97
N VAL A 11 2.78 -1.32 -7.16
CA VAL A 11 3.99 -1.96 -6.64
C VAL A 11 4.01 -1.91 -5.12
N ILE A 12 3.60 -0.78 -4.53
CA ILE A 12 3.49 -0.66 -3.07
C ILE A 12 2.47 -1.64 -2.51
N ILE A 13 1.28 -1.75 -3.12
CA ILE A 13 0.24 -2.71 -2.70
C ILE A 13 0.80 -4.14 -2.71
N GLN A 14 1.57 -4.54 -3.73
CA GLN A 14 2.19 -5.86 -3.76
C GLN A 14 3.19 -6.06 -2.60
N GLN A 15 4.03 -5.07 -2.30
CA GLN A 15 4.98 -5.15 -1.18
C GLN A 15 4.26 -5.21 0.17
N LEU A 16 3.18 -4.44 0.34
CA LEU A 16 2.34 -4.49 1.54
C LEU A 16 1.77 -5.89 1.76
N LEU A 17 1.21 -6.51 0.73
CA LEU A 17 0.62 -7.85 0.81
C LEU A 17 1.63 -8.96 1.15
N VAL A 18 2.93 -8.74 0.96
CA VAL A 18 4.00 -9.69 1.34
C VAL A 18 4.32 -9.63 2.83
N VAL A 19 4.18 -8.46 3.46
CA VAL A 19 4.54 -8.26 4.88
C VAL A 19 3.37 -8.40 5.84
N ILE A 20 2.13 -8.18 5.37
CA ILE A 20 0.93 -8.32 6.18
C ILE A 20 0.69 -9.81 6.46
N PRO A 21 0.57 -10.23 7.73
CA PRO A 21 0.36 -11.64 8.06
C PRO A 21 -1.03 -12.11 7.62
N GLU A 22 -1.15 -13.39 7.27
CA GLU A 22 -2.40 -14.00 6.79
C GLU A 22 -3.54 -13.97 7.83
N SER A 23 -3.24 -13.72 9.10
CA SER A 23 -4.25 -13.48 10.14
C SER A 23 -5.09 -12.24 9.88
N GLU A 24 -4.52 -11.22 9.21
CA GLU A 24 -5.17 -9.94 8.93
C GLU A 24 -6.05 -10.00 7.67
N ASN A 25 -6.95 -10.99 7.64
CA ASN A 25 -7.80 -11.28 6.48
C ASN A 25 -8.63 -10.07 6.02
N ALA A 26 -9.14 -9.27 6.95
CA ALA A 26 -9.94 -8.08 6.62
C ALA A 26 -9.10 -7.04 5.87
N LEU A 27 -7.93 -6.69 6.40
CA LEU A 27 -6.99 -5.77 5.78
C LEU A 27 -6.52 -6.27 4.39
N ILE A 28 -6.13 -7.54 4.30
CA ILE A 28 -5.71 -8.17 3.04
C ILE A 28 -6.83 -8.08 2.00
N THR A 29 -8.07 -8.34 2.41
CA THR A 29 -9.24 -8.28 1.52
C THR A 29 -9.47 -6.86 1.03
N GLU A 30 -9.53 -5.86 1.90
CA GLU A 30 -9.72 -4.45 1.49
C GLU A 30 -8.62 -3.98 0.53
N ILE A 31 -7.36 -4.35 0.78
CA ILE A 31 -6.23 -4.00 -0.10
C ILE A 31 -6.37 -4.67 -1.47
N LYS A 32 -6.75 -5.95 -1.52
CA LYS A 32 -6.94 -6.69 -2.78
C LYS A 32 -8.13 -6.14 -3.57
N GLU A 33 -9.25 -5.88 -2.92
CA GLU A 33 -10.43 -5.27 -3.56
C GLU A 33 -10.08 -3.91 -4.16
N TYR A 34 -9.34 -3.07 -3.42
CA TYR A 34 -8.89 -1.79 -3.95
C TYR A 34 -7.92 -1.96 -5.13
N ARG A 35 -6.95 -2.87 -5.03
CA ARG A 35 -6.02 -3.19 -6.13
C ARG A 35 -6.78 -3.58 -7.40
N ASP A 36 -7.78 -4.45 -7.27
CA ASP A 36 -8.55 -4.96 -8.39
C ASP A 36 -9.42 -3.84 -9.01
N SER A 37 -9.91 -2.90 -8.20
CA SER A 37 -10.64 -1.70 -8.66
C SER A 37 -9.79 -0.76 -9.53
N ILE A 38 -8.46 -0.76 -9.34
CA ILE A 38 -7.52 0.09 -10.08
C ILE A 38 -6.71 -0.68 -11.13
N TRP A 39 -7.00 -1.97 -11.35
CA TRP A 39 -6.21 -2.83 -12.24
C TRP A 39 -6.08 -2.28 -13.67
N ASN A 40 -7.14 -1.66 -14.19
CA ASN A 40 -7.19 -1.13 -15.57
C ASN A 40 -6.86 0.37 -15.68
N GLN A 41 -6.26 0.96 -14.64
CA GLN A 41 -5.88 2.37 -14.65
C GLN A 41 -4.49 2.54 -15.27
N ALA A 42 -4.24 3.70 -15.89
CA ALA A 42 -2.99 3.95 -16.61
C ALA A 42 -1.79 4.03 -15.63
N PRO A 43 -0.63 3.38 -15.92
CA PRO A 43 0.52 3.34 -15.02
C PRO A 43 1.05 4.71 -14.59
N GLU A 44 1.01 5.69 -15.49
CA GLU A 44 1.42 7.07 -15.22
C GLU A 44 0.56 7.76 -14.16
N LEU A 45 -0.70 7.33 -14.03
CA LEU A 45 -1.61 7.86 -13.03
C LEU A 45 -1.37 7.23 -11.64
N MET A 46 -0.71 6.07 -11.55
CA MET A 46 -0.48 5.32 -10.31
C MET A 46 0.45 6.02 -9.30
N GLY A 47 1.16 7.06 -9.74
CA GLY A 47 1.93 7.94 -8.85
C GLY A 47 1.10 9.09 -8.26
N SER A 48 -0.14 9.28 -8.72
CA SER A 48 -0.98 10.40 -8.31
C SER A 48 -1.59 10.17 -6.95
N SER A 49 -1.66 11.21 -6.12
CA SER A 49 -2.19 11.17 -4.75
C SER A 49 -3.60 10.56 -4.63
N GLN A 50 -4.42 10.67 -5.68
CA GLN A 50 -5.76 10.09 -5.73
C GLN A 50 -5.79 8.57 -5.56
N PHE A 51 -4.73 7.85 -5.93
CA PHE A 51 -4.64 6.40 -5.73
C PHE A 51 -3.96 6.01 -4.41
N TRP A 52 -3.17 6.91 -3.86
CA TRP A 52 -2.47 6.70 -2.59
C TRP A 52 -3.38 6.92 -1.39
N THR A 53 -4.28 7.91 -1.48
CA THR A 53 -5.19 8.28 -0.39
C THR A 53 -6.11 7.13 0.05
N PRO A 54 -6.73 6.35 -0.86
CA PRO A 54 -7.56 5.21 -0.45
C PRO A 54 -6.76 4.14 0.29
N VAL A 55 -5.53 3.83 -0.15
CA VAL A 55 -4.67 2.87 0.55
C VAL A 55 -4.29 3.39 1.94
N GLN A 56 -3.96 4.68 2.07
CA GLN A 56 -3.71 5.30 3.37
C GLN A 56 -4.90 5.14 4.32
N HIS A 57 -6.13 5.34 3.83
CA HIS A 57 -7.34 5.17 4.63
C HIS A 57 -7.57 3.72 5.04
N ILE A 58 -7.34 2.74 4.15
CA ILE A 58 -7.44 1.31 4.48
C ILE A 58 -6.44 0.96 5.59
N LEU A 59 -5.19 1.41 5.46
CA LEU A 59 -4.15 1.19 6.47
C LEU A 59 -4.53 1.84 7.80
N ALA A 60 -4.95 3.11 7.80
CA ALA A 60 -5.30 3.82 9.03
C ALA A 60 -6.52 3.24 9.77
N ARG A 61 -7.44 2.60 9.04
CA ARG A 61 -8.62 1.93 9.63
C ARG A 61 -8.27 0.59 10.28
N ASN A 62 -7.29 -0.13 9.74
CA ASN A 62 -6.91 -1.47 10.19
C ASN A 62 -5.70 -1.47 11.15
N ILE A 63 -4.82 -0.47 11.04
CA ILE A 63 -3.60 -0.31 11.84
C ILE A 63 -3.78 0.90 12.76
N LEU A 64 -4.29 0.66 13.97
CA LEU A 64 -4.52 1.71 14.98
C LEU A 64 -3.27 2.01 15.81
N THR A 65 -2.41 1.01 16.00
CA THR A 65 -1.18 1.06 16.80
C THR A 65 -0.04 0.38 16.06
N PHE A 66 1.20 0.82 16.29
CA PHE A 66 2.42 0.25 15.70
C PHE A 66 3.18 -0.59 16.73
N ASP A 67 2.49 -1.59 17.27
CA ASP A 67 2.97 -2.50 18.33
C ASP A 67 3.61 -3.79 17.77
N GLU A 68 3.41 -4.07 16.48
CA GLU A 68 3.93 -5.25 15.81
C GLU A 68 4.91 -4.90 14.69
N GLU A 69 5.92 -5.75 14.48
CA GLU A 69 6.99 -5.52 13.50
C GLU A 69 6.46 -5.34 12.07
N TRP A 70 5.44 -6.13 11.67
CA TRP A 70 4.87 -6.04 10.33
C TRP A 70 4.16 -4.69 10.09
N LYS A 71 3.55 -4.09 11.13
CA LYS A 71 2.89 -2.78 11.04
C LYS A 71 3.92 -1.68 10.77
N VAL A 72 5.07 -1.75 11.44
CA VAL A 72 6.20 -0.84 11.20
C VAL A 72 6.77 -1.03 9.79
N LYS A 73 6.89 -2.28 9.31
CA LYS A 73 7.31 -2.57 7.93
C LYS A 73 6.33 -2.01 6.90
N VAL A 74 5.02 -2.17 7.13
CA VAL A 74 3.97 -1.59 6.29
C VAL A 74 4.12 -0.07 6.20
N GLN A 75 4.34 0.61 7.33
CA GLN A 75 4.56 2.06 7.35
C GLN A 75 5.79 2.47 6.55
N ARG A 76 6.93 1.79 6.75
CA ARG A 76 8.18 2.04 6.01
C ARG A 76 8.00 1.86 4.51
N ILE A 77 7.38 0.74 4.10
CA ILE A 77 7.04 0.45 2.71
C ILE A 77 6.11 1.54 2.15
N PHE A 78 5.15 2.06 2.93
CA PHE A 78 4.17 3.04 2.48
C PHE A 78 4.68 4.50 2.47
N VAL A 79 5.61 4.87 3.33
CA VAL A 79 6.26 6.20 3.30
C VAL A 79 7.42 6.22 2.30
N GLY A 80 8.03 5.07 2.01
CA GLY A 80 9.20 4.97 1.15
C GLY A 80 10.52 5.15 1.89
N GLU A 81 10.51 5.00 3.21
CA GLU A 81 11.73 4.94 4.04
C GLU A 81 12.24 3.50 4.04
N ASN A 82 13.40 3.28 3.42
CA ASN A 82 14.11 2.00 3.36
C ASN A 82 15.35 2.04 4.25
#